data_AF-A0ABD0BC03-F1
#
_entry.id   AF-A0ABD0BC03-F1
#
_cell.length_a   1.000
_cell.length_b   1.000
_cell.length_c   1.000
_cell.angle_alpha   90.00
_cell.angle_beta   90.00
_cell.angle_gamma   90.00
#
_symmetry.space_group_name_H-M   'P 1'
#
loop_
_entity.id
_entity.type
_entity.pdbx_description
1 polymer ?
#
loop_
_entity_poly.entity_id
_entity_poly.type
_entity_poly.pdbx_seq_one_letter_code
_entity_poly.pdbx_strand_id
1 'polypeptide(L)'
;MFAPSLALLKRQQQPTLLETYQILKEYLGYRPTARQTWVARLGEQLRFDTQKQGGWFELLAQAGDLGEEELRVLNRHGDFLRAGVENTALNKSFKLILLLALLELDGLREPPTLAALASHSRYLFERHPELARLDLPAKQQALSADSPAWLSYWKSNPIKFSSGGNPGAKGEYWFEVREDRFCPRFAVSEEDIDPLHRMVQELLDLRLAQYQQRKIASAAAISPEPFTTIHDEEQALAPDAKARQVTLI
;
A
#
# COMPACT_ATOMS: atom_id res chain seq x y z
N MET A 1 -38.30 15.13 -35.45
CA MET A 1 -38.54 13.80 -34.89
C MET A 1 -37.64 13.70 -33.67
N PHE A 2 -38.19 14.10 -32.51
CA PHE A 2 -37.46 14.07 -31.24
C PHE A 2 -37.35 12.61 -30.80
N ALA A 3 -36.16 12.17 -30.43
CA ALA A 3 -35.97 10.95 -29.66
C ALA A 3 -35.74 11.35 -28.19
N PRO A 4 -36.78 11.36 -27.34
CA PRO A 4 -36.58 11.42 -25.90
C PRO A 4 -36.62 9.98 -25.38
N SER A 5 -35.49 9.26 -25.33
CA SER A 5 -35.42 8.00 -24.56
C SER A 5 -34.00 7.44 -24.43
N LEU A 6 -33.11 8.19 -23.77
CA LEU A 6 -31.97 7.56 -23.05
C LEU A 6 -31.78 8.18 -21.65
N ALA A 7 -32.48 9.28 -21.35
CA ALA A 7 -32.42 9.96 -20.05
C ALA A 7 -33.40 9.40 -18.99
N LEU A 8 -34.12 8.31 -19.27
CA LEU A 8 -35.12 7.77 -18.34
C LEU A 8 -35.20 6.25 -18.42
N LEU A 9 -34.20 5.58 -17.83
CA LEU A 9 -34.30 4.33 -17.07
C LEU A 9 -32.89 3.74 -16.92
N LYS A 10 -32.20 4.15 -15.87
CA LYS A 10 -31.53 3.23 -14.95
C LYS A 10 -31.20 4.07 -13.71
N ARG A 11 -31.85 3.77 -12.58
CA ARG A 11 -31.17 3.84 -11.28
C ARG A 11 -29.95 2.93 -11.42
N GLN A 12 -28.83 3.48 -11.90
CA GLN A 12 -27.78 2.68 -12.49
C GLN A 12 -26.86 2.23 -11.36
N GLN A 13 -26.89 0.94 -11.02
CA GLN A 13 -26.05 0.35 -9.98
C GLN A 13 -24.59 0.79 -10.20
N GLN A 14 -23.87 1.10 -9.12
CA GLN A 14 -22.44 1.39 -9.19
C GLN A 14 -21.74 0.23 -9.91
N PRO A 15 -20.82 0.49 -10.86
CA PRO A 15 -20.15 -0.58 -11.58
C PRO A 15 -19.45 -1.51 -10.59
N THR A 16 -19.50 -2.80 -10.87
CA THR A 16 -18.70 -3.81 -10.17
C THR A 16 -17.21 -3.58 -10.43
N LEU A 17 -16.34 -4.20 -9.63
CA LEU A 17 -14.89 -4.09 -9.85
C LEU A 17 -14.48 -4.64 -11.22
N LEU A 18 -15.11 -5.74 -11.67
CA LEU A 18 -14.87 -6.33 -12.98
C LEU A 18 -15.29 -5.37 -14.12
N GLU A 19 -16.45 -4.73 -14.00
CA GLU A 19 -16.89 -3.73 -14.98
C GLU A 19 -15.96 -2.51 -15.02
N THR A 20 -15.55 -1.98 -13.86
CA THR A 20 -14.54 -0.90 -13.79
C THR A 20 -13.25 -1.32 -14.51
N TYR A 21 -12.76 -2.54 -14.25
CA TYR A 21 -11.57 -3.09 -14.89
C TYR A 21 -11.74 -3.16 -16.42
N GLN A 22 -12.85 -3.71 -16.91
CA GLN A 22 -13.12 -3.87 -18.34
C GLN A 22 -13.22 -2.51 -19.05
N ILE A 23 -13.95 -1.55 -18.49
CA ILE A 23 -14.04 -0.18 -19.02
C ILE A 23 -12.65 0.46 -19.07
N LEU A 24 -11.86 0.32 -18.00
CA LEU A 24 -10.52 0.88 -17.95
C LEU A 24 -9.59 0.23 -18.98
N LYS A 25 -9.70 -1.08 -19.20
CA LYS A 25 -8.96 -1.81 -20.23
C LYS A 25 -9.30 -1.31 -21.63
N GLU A 26 -10.59 -1.16 -21.94
CA GLU A 26 -11.05 -0.61 -23.22
C GLU A 26 -10.50 0.80 -23.46
N TYR A 27 -10.49 1.64 -22.42
CA TYR A 27 -9.96 3.00 -22.50
C TYR A 27 -8.43 3.03 -22.68
N LEU A 28 -7.69 2.20 -21.94
CA LEU A 28 -6.23 2.17 -21.96
C LEU A 28 -5.66 1.43 -23.19
N GLY A 29 -6.42 0.49 -23.77
CA GLY A 29 -5.95 -0.37 -24.86
C GLY A 29 -4.98 -1.47 -24.43
N TYR A 30 -4.75 -1.65 -23.13
CA TYR A 30 -3.91 -2.70 -22.54
C TYR A 30 -4.46 -3.14 -21.19
N ARG A 31 -3.99 -4.28 -20.66
CA ARG A 31 -4.39 -4.82 -19.35
C ARG A 31 -4.05 -3.82 -18.22
N PRO A 32 -5.05 -3.24 -17.53
CA PRO A 32 -4.79 -2.40 -16.37
C PRO A 32 -4.15 -3.20 -15.23
N THR A 33 -3.22 -2.57 -14.52
CA THR A 33 -2.68 -3.12 -13.26
C THR A 33 -3.70 -3.01 -12.12
N ALA A 34 -3.47 -3.78 -11.06
CA ALA A 34 -4.23 -3.69 -9.81
C ALA A 34 -4.25 -2.26 -9.26
N ARG A 35 -3.10 -1.58 -9.30
CA ARG A 35 -2.95 -0.18 -8.87
C ARG A 35 -3.77 0.78 -9.73
N GLN A 36 -3.72 0.66 -11.06
CA GLN A 36 -4.49 1.53 -11.96
C GLN A 36 -5.99 1.36 -11.74
N THR A 37 -6.45 0.11 -11.62
CA THR A 37 -7.86 -0.20 -11.34
C THR A 37 -8.29 0.36 -9.99
N TRP A 38 -7.45 0.23 -8.95
CA TRP A 38 -7.69 0.84 -7.65
C TRP A 38 -7.77 2.37 -7.72
N VAL A 39 -6.90 3.04 -8.47
CA VAL A 39 -6.95 4.50 -8.65
C VAL A 39 -8.25 4.92 -9.33
N ALA A 40 -8.69 4.21 -10.37
CA ALA A 40 -9.97 4.49 -11.04
C ALA A 40 -11.15 4.39 -10.06
N ARG A 41 -11.20 3.30 -9.27
CA ARG A 41 -12.22 3.11 -8.22
C ARG A 41 -12.18 4.23 -7.18
N LEU A 42 -10.99 4.61 -6.73
CA LEU A 42 -10.82 5.68 -5.75
C LEU A 42 -11.36 7.02 -6.25
N GLY A 43 -11.11 7.35 -7.53
CA GLY A 43 -11.64 8.57 -8.16
C GLY A 43 -13.17 8.63 -8.19
N GLU A 44 -13.81 7.48 -8.37
CA GLU A 44 -15.27 7.33 -8.32
C GLU A 44 -15.82 7.11 -6.90
N GLN A 45 -14.96 7.19 -5.87
CA GLN A 45 -15.30 6.91 -4.46
C GLN A 45 -15.88 5.51 -4.25
N LEU A 46 -15.50 4.56 -5.10
CA LEU A 46 -15.90 3.16 -5.04
C LEU A 46 -14.83 2.31 -4.35
N ARG A 47 -15.26 1.25 -3.66
CA ARG A 47 -14.35 0.33 -2.97
C ARG A 47 -13.63 -0.56 -3.99
N PHE A 48 -12.34 -0.79 -3.77
CA PHE A 48 -11.61 -1.88 -4.42
C PHE A 48 -11.71 -3.11 -3.51
N ASP A 49 -12.58 -4.04 -3.88
CA ASP A 49 -12.86 -5.25 -3.11
C ASP A 49 -12.88 -6.46 -4.05
N THR A 50 -11.86 -7.31 -3.90
CA THR A 50 -11.64 -8.53 -4.67
C THR A 50 -12.10 -9.78 -3.92
N GLN A 51 -12.65 -9.65 -2.70
CA GLN A 51 -12.98 -10.81 -1.86
C GLN A 51 -13.96 -11.76 -2.53
N LYS A 52 -14.94 -11.21 -3.27
CA LYS A 52 -15.95 -12.00 -3.99
C LYS A 52 -15.37 -12.81 -5.15
N GLN A 53 -14.27 -12.35 -5.73
CA GLN A 53 -13.60 -13.01 -6.85
C GLN A 53 -12.55 -14.01 -6.38
N GLY A 54 -12.08 -13.91 -5.13
CA GLY A 54 -10.96 -14.73 -4.63
C GLY A 54 -9.61 -14.02 -4.69
N GLY A 55 -9.57 -12.73 -5.03
CA GLY A 55 -8.35 -11.93 -5.14
C GLY A 55 -8.24 -11.25 -6.51
N TRP A 56 -7.24 -10.39 -6.66
CA TRP A 56 -7.02 -9.63 -7.88
C TRP A 56 -6.78 -10.53 -9.10
N PHE A 57 -5.92 -11.54 -8.97
CA PHE A 57 -5.59 -12.42 -10.09
C PHE A 57 -6.73 -13.36 -10.48
N GLU A 58 -7.59 -13.75 -9.54
CA GLU A 58 -8.83 -14.47 -9.87
C GLU A 58 -9.81 -13.61 -10.68
N LEU A 59 -9.88 -12.31 -10.40
CA LEU A 59 -10.65 -11.36 -11.21
C LEU A 59 -10.09 -11.29 -12.64
N LEU A 60 -8.76 -11.24 -12.80
CA LEU A 60 -8.12 -11.26 -14.12
C LEU A 60 -8.35 -12.59 -14.86
N ALA A 61 -8.33 -13.73 -14.16
CA ALA A 61 -8.65 -15.02 -14.73
C ALA A 61 -10.09 -15.06 -15.26
N GLN A 62 -11.06 -14.52 -14.50
CA GLN A 62 -12.45 -14.38 -14.93
C GLN A 62 -12.62 -13.47 -16.15
N ALA A 63 -11.77 -12.45 -16.27
CA ALA A 63 -11.74 -11.55 -17.42
C ALA A 63 -11.04 -12.16 -18.66
N GLY A 64 -10.43 -13.35 -18.54
CA GLY A 64 -9.66 -13.98 -19.60
C GLY A 64 -8.33 -13.28 -19.89
N ASP A 65 -7.78 -12.56 -18.92
CA ASP A 65 -6.62 -11.67 -19.08
C ASP A 65 -5.33 -12.17 -18.42
N LEU A 66 -5.30 -13.45 -18.06
CA LEU A 66 -4.08 -14.14 -17.65
C LEU A 66 -3.59 -15.06 -18.76
N GLY A 67 -2.29 -14.99 -19.07
CA GLY A 67 -1.64 -15.95 -19.94
C GLY A 67 -1.47 -17.33 -19.29
N GLU A 68 -1.01 -18.33 -20.05
CA GLU A 68 -0.83 -19.70 -19.57
C GLU A 68 0.09 -19.79 -18.35
N GLU A 69 1.19 -19.02 -18.34
CA GLU A 69 2.13 -18.96 -17.23
C GLU A 69 1.52 -18.36 -15.96
N GLU A 70 0.75 -17.28 -16.10
CA GLU A 70 0.11 -16.60 -14.98
C GLU A 70 -1.02 -17.46 -14.40
N LEU A 71 -1.78 -18.17 -15.24
CA LEU A 71 -2.77 -19.15 -14.79
C LEU A 71 -2.12 -20.30 -14.02
N ARG A 72 -0.99 -20.83 -14.51
CA ARG A 72 -0.23 -21.87 -13.81
C ARG A 72 0.26 -21.39 -12.44
N VAL A 73 0.83 -20.19 -12.37
CA VAL A 73 1.25 -19.57 -11.11
C VAL A 73 0.06 -19.29 -10.19
N LEU A 74 -1.06 -18.79 -10.70
CA LEU A 74 -2.27 -18.59 -9.92
C LEU A 74 -2.75 -19.91 -9.28
N ASN A 75 -2.76 -20.99 -10.06
CA ASN A 75 -3.15 -22.31 -9.56
C ASN A 75 -2.20 -22.86 -8.48
N ARG A 76 -0.89 -22.61 -8.59
CA ARG A 76 0.13 -23.14 -7.64
C ARG A 76 0.38 -22.25 -6.43
N HIS A 77 0.25 -20.94 -6.59
CA HIS A 77 0.67 -19.91 -5.62
C HIS A 77 -0.43 -18.90 -5.28
N GLY A 78 -1.67 -19.12 -5.72
CA GLY A 78 -2.81 -18.22 -5.50
C GLY A 78 -3.06 -17.89 -4.03
N ASP A 79 -2.92 -18.86 -3.13
CA ASP A 79 -3.05 -18.62 -1.70
C ASP A 79 -2.00 -17.64 -1.17
N PHE A 80 -0.74 -17.72 -1.65
CA PHE A 80 0.30 -16.79 -1.28
C PHE A 80 0.03 -15.39 -1.85
N LEU A 81 -0.31 -15.29 -3.14
CA LEU A 81 -0.66 -14.02 -3.78
C LEU A 81 -1.80 -13.32 -3.03
N ARG A 82 -2.86 -14.06 -2.73
CA ARG A 82 -4.07 -13.54 -2.07
C ARG A 82 -3.83 -13.24 -0.59
N ALA A 83 -3.41 -14.22 0.21
CA ALA A 83 -3.35 -14.07 1.66
C ALA A 83 -2.01 -13.50 2.14
N GLY A 84 -0.91 -13.85 1.47
CA GLY A 84 0.44 -13.40 1.83
C GLY A 84 0.78 -11.99 1.36
N VAL A 85 0.23 -11.55 0.22
CA VAL A 85 0.56 -10.25 -0.39
C VAL A 85 -0.64 -9.31 -0.41
N GLU A 86 -1.72 -9.67 -1.12
CA GLU A 86 -2.88 -8.79 -1.31
C GLU A 86 -3.60 -8.45 0.01
N ASN A 87 -3.88 -9.47 0.82
CA ASN A 87 -4.65 -9.33 2.07
C ASN A 87 -3.79 -9.23 3.32
N THR A 88 -2.46 -9.11 3.21
CA THR A 88 -1.64 -8.99 4.41
C THR A 88 -2.06 -7.77 5.24
N ALA A 89 -2.25 -7.99 6.54
CA ALA A 89 -2.48 -6.92 7.49
C ALA A 89 -1.25 -6.01 7.57
N LEU A 90 -1.47 -4.69 7.59
CA LEU A 90 -0.43 -3.68 7.57
C LEU A 90 -0.73 -2.58 8.59
N ASN A 91 -0.04 -2.61 9.73
CA ASN A 91 0.04 -1.48 10.65
C ASN A 91 1.13 -0.47 10.23
N LYS A 92 2.22 -1.03 9.68
CA LYS A 92 3.39 -0.33 9.12
C LYS A 92 3.76 -0.93 7.76
N SER A 93 4.55 -0.20 6.98
CA SER A 93 5.06 -0.62 5.67
C SER A 93 6.13 -1.72 5.70
N PHE A 94 6.61 -2.14 6.87
CA PHE A 94 7.80 -3.01 6.99
C PHE A 94 7.69 -4.33 6.22
N LYS A 95 6.52 -4.98 6.23
CA LYS A 95 6.33 -6.21 5.46
C LYS A 95 6.35 -5.97 3.94
N LEU A 96 5.81 -4.85 3.47
CA LEU A 96 5.88 -4.49 2.05
C LEU A 96 7.33 -4.23 1.62
N ILE A 97 8.09 -3.50 2.45
CA ILE A 97 9.52 -3.25 2.19
C ILE A 97 10.32 -4.55 2.23
N LEU A 98 10.03 -5.47 3.15
CA LEU A 98 10.65 -6.79 3.22
C LEU A 98 10.42 -7.60 1.94
N LEU A 99 9.18 -7.64 1.45
CA LEU A 99 8.83 -8.38 0.23
C LEU A 99 9.41 -7.73 -1.02
N LEU A 100 9.42 -6.39 -1.09
CA LEU A 100 10.04 -5.67 -2.19
C LEU A 100 11.55 -5.90 -2.22
N ALA A 101 12.21 -5.89 -1.05
CA ALA A 101 13.63 -6.21 -0.96
C ALA A 101 13.93 -7.65 -1.37
N LEU A 102 13.05 -8.60 -1.02
CA LEU A 102 13.17 -9.97 -1.47
C LEU A 102 13.12 -10.06 -3.00
N LEU A 103 12.17 -9.37 -3.66
CA LEU A 103 12.06 -9.39 -5.12
C LEU A 103 13.26 -8.71 -5.80
N GLU A 104 13.67 -7.53 -5.34
CA GLU A 104 14.80 -6.80 -5.94
C GLU A 104 16.15 -7.52 -5.79
N LEU A 105 16.27 -8.44 -4.83
CA LEU A 105 17.42 -9.32 -4.65
C LEU A 105 17.28 -10.67 -5.36
N ASP A 106 16.27 -10.85 -6.21
CA ASP A 106 15.92 -12.12 -6.88
C ASP A 106 15.74 -13.29 -5.89
N GLY A 107 15.18 -12.99 -4.71
CA GLY A 107 15.15 -13.90 -3.57
C GLY A 107 14.18 -15.07 -3.68
N LEU A 108 13.34 -15.11 -4.72
CA LEU A 108 12.55 -16.29 -5.06
C LEU A 108 13.43 -17.36 -5.72
N ARG A 109 14.46 -16.95 -6.46
CA ARG A 109 15.46 -17.81 -7.10
C ARG A 109 16.61 -18.12 -6.15
N GLU A 110 17.19 -17.09 -5.57
CA GLU A 110 18.29 -17.21 -4.61
C GLU A 110 17.97 -16.48 -3.30
N PRO A 111 17.42 -17.18 -2.29
CA PRO A 111 17.08 -16.59 -1.00
C PRO A 111 18.24 -15.77 -0.38
N PRO A 112 18.07 -14.45 -0.13
CA PRO A 112 19.16 -13.61 0.31
C PRO A 112 19.52 -13.89 1.77
N THR A 113 20.76 -13.55 2.15
CA THR A 113 21.15 -13.53 3.56
C THR A 113 20.35 -12.48 4.33
N LEU A 114 20.20 -12.65 5.64
CA LEU A 114 19.49 -11.67 6.46
C LEU A 114 20.18 -10.30 6.43
N ALA A 115 21.51 -10.28 6.31
CA ALA A 115 22.30 -9.06 6.17
C ALA A 115 22.00 -8.33 4.85
N ALA A 116 22.02 -9.04 3.71
CA ALA A 116 21.69 -8.47 2.41
C ALA A 116 20.26 -7.95 2.38
N LEU A 117 19.31 -8.73 2.89
CA LEU A 117 17.90 -8.35 2.94
C LEU A 117 17.67 -7.11 3.82
N ALA A 118 18.34 -7.01 4.97
CA ALA A 118 18.26 -5.85 5.84
C ALA A 118 18.86 -4.62 5.17
N SER A 119 20.09 -4.71 4.65
CA SER A 119 20.77 -3.58 4.01
C SER A 119 19.95 -3.06 2.81
N HIS A 120 19.42 -3.95 1.99
CA HIS A 120 18.57 -3.58 0.85
C HIS A 120 17.22 -2.97 1.28
N SER A 121 16.63 -3.47 2.36
CA SER A 121 15.42 -2.85 2.95
C SER A 121 15.69 -1.44 3.45
N ARG A 122 16.90 -1.14 3.93
CA ARG A 122 17.29 0.23 4.31
C ARG A 122 17.37 1.14 3.08
N TYR A 123 18.01 0.68 2.02
CA TYR A 123 18.09 1.40 0.75
C TYR A 123 16.69 1.72 0.19
N LEU A 124 15.74 0.79 0.31
CA LEU A 124 14.35 1.06 -0.06
C LEU A 124 13.72 2.20 0.74
N PHE A 125 13.96 2.29 2.05
CA PHE A 125 13.48 3.43 2.82
C PHE A 125 14.12 4.76 2.43
N GLU A 126 15.35 4.74 1.93
CA GLU A 126 16.04 5.94 1.44
C GLU A 126 15.47 6.42 0.10
N ARG A 127 15.01 5.48 -0.75
CA ARG A 127 14.25 5.80 -1.98
C ARG A 127 12.79 6.18 -1.73
N HIS A 128 12.25 5.81 -0.57
CA HIS A 128 10.89 6.10 -0.13
C HIS A 128 10.89 6.87 1.20
N PRO A 129 11.45 8.10 1.25
CA PRO A 129 11.61 8.86 2.48
C PRO A 129 10.27 9.16 3.18
N GLU A 130 9.17 9.20 2.43
CA GLU A 130 7.82 9.31 2.97
C GLU A 130 7.44 8.10 3.84
N LEU A 131 7.80 6.88 3.44
CA LEU A 131 7.55 5.67 4.23
C LEU A 131 8.45 5.61 5.46
N ALA A 132 9.71 6.01 5.31
CA ALA A 132 10.65 6.12 6.42
C ALA A 132 10.11 7.07 7.51
N ARG A 133 9.66 8.27 7.11
CA ARG A 133 9.10 9.26 8.03
C ARG A 133 7.83 8.78 8.72
N LEU A 134 6.97 8.03 8.02
CA LEU A 134 5.71 7.52 8.57
C LEU A 134 5.92 6.40 9.59
N ASP A 135 6.85 5.47 9.34
CA ASP A 135 6.86 4.19 10.04
C ASP A 135 8.13 3.89 10.85
N LEU A 136 9.27 4.48 10.48
CA LEU A 136 10.52 4.27 11.21
C LEU A 136 10.64 5.27 12.37
N PRO A 137 10.97 4.81 13.58
CA PRO A 137 11.37 5.70 14.68
C PRO A 137 12.61 6.53 14.31
N ALA A 138 12.72 7.75 14.83
CA ALA A 138 13.82 8.67 14.51
C ALA A 138 15.22 8.06 14.74
N LYS A 139 15.40 7.32 15.85
CA LYS A 139 16.66 6.60 16.14
C LYS A 139 17.03 5.59 15.04
N GLN A 140 16.04 5.01 14.35
CA GLN A 140 16.23 3.97 13.35
C GLN A 140 16.41 4.58 11.97
N GLN A 141 15.84 5.77 11.72
CA GLN A 141 16.12 6.55 10.52
C GLN A 141 17.58 6.98 10.43
N ALA A 142 18.26 7.17 11.57
CA ALA A 142 19.67 7.56 11.64
C ALA A 142 20.67 6.40 11.49
N LEU A 143 20.20 5.15 11.39
CA LEU A 143 21.07 3.98 11.22
C LEU A 143 21.46 3.81 9.76
N SER A 144 22.73 3.50 9.50
CA SER A 144 23.19 3.09 8.17
C SER A 144 22.77 1.66 7.85
N ALA A 145 22.65 1.36 6.54
CA ALA A 145 22.21 0.06 6.02
C ALA A 145 23.06 -1.12 6.52
N ASP A 146 24.37 -0.92 6.63
CA ASP A 146 25.31 -1.98 7.01
C ASP A 146 25.58 -2.03 8.52
N SER A 147 24.88 -1.22 9.32
CA SER A 147 25.10 -1.20 10.77
C SER A 147 24.57 -2.48 11.44
N PRO A 148 25.31 -3.05 12.42
CA PRO A 148 24.81 -4.18 13.22
C PRO A 148 23.49 -3.86 13.95
N ALA A 149 23.29 -2.59 14.31
CA ALA A 149 22.07 -2.12 14.94
C ALA A 149 20.86 -2.20 13.99
N TRP A 150 21.04 -1.84 12.70
CA TRP A 150 19.99 -1.97 11.69
C TRP A 150 19.64 -3.43 11.43
N LEU A 151 20.65 -4.29 11.24
CA LEU A 151 20.44 -5.73 11.08
C LEU A 151 19.67 -6.32 12.27
N SER A 152 20.07 -5.99 13.50
CA SER A 152 19.38 -6.46 14.71
C SER A 152 17.93 -6.00 14.77
N TYR A 153 17.68 -4.73 14.41
CA TYR A 153 16.32 -4.19 14.32
C TYR A 153 15.48 -4.94 13.27
N TRP A 154 16.01 -5.13 12.07
CA TRP A 154 15.31 -5.78 10.96
C TRP A 154 15.05 -7.28 11.21
N LYS A 155 15.98 -7.97 11.86
CA LYS A 155 15.80 -9.34 12.36
C LYS A 155 14.64 -9.43 13.36
N SER A 156 14.55 -8.46 14.27
CA SER A 156 13.51 -8.41 15.29
C SER A 156 12.12 -8.09 14.72
N ASN A 157 12.06 -7.21 13.71
CA ASN A 157 10.87 -6.88 12.93
C ASN A 157 11.33 -6.21 11.62
N PRO A 158 10.95 -6.71 10.42
CA PRO A 158 9.87 -7.65 10.14
C PRO A 158 10.26 -9.11 9.97
N ILE A 159 11.55 -9.48 9.91
CA ILE A 159 11.95 -10.87 9.59
C ILE A 159 11.29 -11.87 10.55
N LYS A 160 11.46 -11.69 11.88
CA LYS A 160 10.87 -12.59 12.89
C LYS A 160 9.35 -12.76 12.73
N PHE A 161 8.61 -11.68 12.46
CA PHE A 161 7.15 -11.73 12.33
C PHE A 161 6.67 -12.30 11.00
N SER A 162 7.53 -12.28 9.97
CA SER A 162 7.25 -12.92 8.68
C SER A 162 7.73 -14.38 8.62
N SER A 163 8.53 -14.83 9.61
CA SER A 163 9.17 -16.15 9.59
C SER A 163 8.94 -17.05 10.81
N GLY A 164 8.42 -16.52 11.92
CA GLY A 164 8.64 -17.08 13.25
C GLY A 164 7.41 -17.37 14.10
N GLY A 165 6.42 -18.12 13.61
CA GLY A 165 5.34 -18.61 14.47
C GLY A 165 5.05 -20.09 14.35
N ASN A 166 4.02 -20.51 15.09
CA ASN A 166 3.80 -21.91 15.46
C ASN A 166 3.09 -22.70 14.35
N PRO A 167 3.45 -23.98 14.14
CA PRO A 167 2.70 -24.86 13.25
C PRO A 167 1.24 -24.98 13.73
N GLY A 168 0.30 -24.31 13.06
CA GLY A 168 -1.13 -24.36 13.39
C GLY A 168 -1.92 -23.07 13.13
N ALA A 169 -1.28 -21.90 13.12
CA ALA A 169 -1.94 -20.65 12.73
C ALA A 169 -1.88 -20.49 11.20
N LYS A 170 -2.95 -20.84 10.50
CA LYS A 170 -3.05 -20.66 9.04
C LYS A 170 -2.95 -19.17 8.71
N GLY A 171 -1.91 -18.77 7.96
CA GLY A 171 -1.79 -17.44 7.35
C GLY A 171 -0.53 -16.63 7.68
N GLU A 172 0.32 -17.07 8.61
CA GLU A 172 1.46 -16.27 9.09
C GLU A 172 2.85 -16.71 8.60
N TYR A 173 2.97 -17.82 7.87
CA TYR A 173 4.28 -18.46 7.62
C TYR A 173 4.57 -18.70 6.13
N TRP A 174 4.57 -17.64 5.33
CA TRP A 174 5.04 -17.74 3.94
C TRP A 174 6.55 -17.87 3.83
N PHE A 175 7.28 -17.50 4.88
CA PHE A 175 8.74 -17.49 4.90
C PHE A 175 9.31 -18.17 6.13
N GLU A 176 10.60 -18.50 6.03
CA GLU A 176 11.42 -19.07 7.08
C GLU A 176 12.84 -18.54 7.03
N VAL A 177 13.56 -18.71 8.13
CA VAL A 177 15.00 -18.49 8.15
C VAL A 177 15.69 -19.84 8.15
N ARG A 178 16.47 -20.14 7.11
CA ARG A 178 17.32 -21.33 7.00
C ARG A 178 18.75 -20.85 6.77
N GLU A 179 19.68 -21.26 7.64
CA GLU A 179 21.12 -20.97 7.47
C GLU A 179 21.42 -19.48 7.19
N ASP A 180 20.81 -18.58 7.97
CA ASP A 180 20.92 -17.12 7.80
C ASP A 180 20.35 -16.57 6.47
N ARG A 181 19.51 -17.32 5.77
CA ARG A 181 18.79 -16.88 4.58
C ARG A 181 17.29 -16.80 4.80
N PHE A 182 16.65 -15.82 4.17
CA PHE A 182 15.20 -15.64 4.22
C PHE A 182 14.54 -16.35 3.05
N CYS A 183 13.96 -17.52 3.30
CA CYS A 183 13.46 -18.43 2.28
C CYS A 183 11.93 -18.48 2.25
N PRO A 184 11.29 -18.63 1.08
CA PRO A 184 9.91 -19.08 1.00
C PRO A 184 9.74 -20.48 1.65
N ARG A 185 8.61 -20.72 2.33
CA ARG A 185 8.22 -22.04 2.86
C ARG A 185 7.52 -22.93 1.83
N PHE A 186 7.28 -22.40 0.63
CA PHE A 186 6.69 -23.12 -0.49
C PHE A 186 7.74 -23.28 -1.58
N ALA A 187 7.65 -24.39 -2.32
CA ALA A 187 8.50 -24.60 -3.48
C ALA A 187 8.05 -23.70 -4.61
N VAL A 188 9.00 -23.03 -5.27
CA VAL A 188 8.77 -22.29 -6.52
C VAL A 188 9.58 -23.01 -7.59
N SER A 189 8.91 -23.46 -8.65
CA SER A 189 9.62 -24.09 -9.77
C SER A 189 10.31 -23.04 -10.63
N GLU A 190 11.38 -23.39 -11.34
CA GLU A 190 12.13 -22.47 -12.20
C GLU A 190 11.22 -21.74 -13.22
N GLU A 191 10.24 -22.44 -13.79
CA GLU A 191 9.25 -21.88 -14.73
C GLU A 191 8.24 -20.91 -14.09
N ASP A 192 8.11 -20.93 -12.76
CA ASP A 192 7.16 -20.10 -12.03
C ASP A 192 7.81 -18.86 -11.41
N ILE A 193 9.15 -18.80 -11.30
CA ILE A 193 9.86 -17.70 -10.62
C ILE A 193 9.52 -16.35 -11.23
N ASP A 194 9.73 -16.18 -12.53
CA ASP A 194 9.58 -14.87 -13.18
C ASP A 194 8.10 -14.42 -13.24
N PRO A 195 7.11 -15.28 -13.60
CA PRO A 195 5.71 -14.89 -13.52
C PRO A 195 5.25 -14.60 -12.09
N LEU A 196 5.68 -15.40 -11.11
CA LEU A 196 5.35 -15.14 -9.69
C LEU A 196 5.96 -13.82 -9.22
N HIS A 197 7.21 -13.53 -9.56
CA HIS A 197 7.85 -12.26 -9.27
C HIS A 197 7.00 -11.09 -9.79
N ARG A 198 6.61 -11.11 -11.07
CA ARG A 198 5.79 -10.06 -11.68
C ARG A 198 4.44 -9.89 -10.99
N MET A 199 3.78 -11.00 -10.65
CA MET A 199 2.48 -10.99 -9.98
C MET A 199 2.57 -10.45 -8.54
N VAL A 200 3.63 -10.81 -7.79
CA VAL A 200 3.88 -10.26 -6.46
C VAL A 200 4.21 -8.77 -6.55
N GLN A 201 5.05 -8.35 -7.51
CA GLN A 201 5.40 -6.94 -7.70
C GLN A 201 4.15 -6.08 -7.96
N GLU A 202 3.25 -6.51 -8.85
CA GLU A 202 2.01 -5.77 -9.12
C GLU A 202 1.14 -5.58 -7.87
N LEU A 203 1.05 -6.62 -7.02
CA LEU A 203 0.34 -6.51 -5.75
C LEU A 203 1.08 -5.60 -4.78
N LEU A 204 2.42 -5.65 -4.70
CA LEU A 204 3.18 -4.74 -3.84
C LEU A 204 2.99 -3.27 -4.26
N ASP A 205 2.95 -2.99 -5.55
CA ASP A 205 2.68 -1.65 -6.08
C ASP A 205 1.30 -1.14 -5.66
N LEU A 206 0.27 -2.00 -5.75
CA LEU A 206 -1.06 -1.70 -5.24
C LEU A 206 -1.03 -1.44 -3.73
N ARG A 207 -0.42 -2.33 -2.96
CA ARG A 207 -0.46 -2.29 -1.50
C ARG A 207 0.31 -1.11 -0.93
N LEU A 208 1.43 -0.73 -1.53
CA LEU A 208 2.18 0.48 -1.19
C LEU A 208 1.34 1.73 -1.44
N ALA A 209 0.69 1.84 -2.59
CA ALA A 209 -0.17 2.98 -2.92
C ALA A 209 -1.37 3.10 -1.98
N GLN A 210 -2.05 1.98 -1.71
CA GLN A 210 -3.16 1.92 -0.75
C GLN A 210 -2.73 2.31 0.67
N TYR A 211 -1.56 1.84 1.09
CA TYR A 211 -1.00 2.13 2.40
C TYR A 211 -0.73 3.63 2.59
N GLN A 212 -0.05 4.25 1.62
CA GLN A 212 0.25 5.67 1.61
C GLN A 212 -1.03 6.51 1.63
N GLN A 213 -1.98 6.22 0.75
CA GLN A 213 -3.26 6.93 0.68
C GLN A 213 -4.01 6.88 2.01
N ARG A 214 -4.05 5.71 2.65
CA ARG A 214 -4.69 5.55 3.96
C ARG A 214 -4.00 6.40 5.03
N LYS A 215 -2.66 6.44 5.08
CA LYS A 215 -1.92 7.26 6.04
C LYS A 215 -2.14 8.75 5.83
N ILE A 216 -2.18 9.21 4.58
CA ILE A 216 -2.48 10.61 4.24
C ILE A 216 -3.91 10.96 4.69
N ALA A 217 -4.90 10.12 4.36
CA ALA A 217 -6.28 10.34 4.77
C ALA A 217 -6.45 10.36 6.29
N SER A 218 -5.76 9.48 7.02
CA SER A 218 -5.76 9.49 8.50
C SER A 218 -5.12 10.76 9.06
N ALA A 219 -4.03 11.26 8.47
CA ALA A 219 -3.39 12.49 8.92
C ALA A 219 -4.30 13.72 8.68
N ALA A 220 -4.95 13.80 7.51
CA ALA A 220 -5.88 14.89 7.18
C ALA A 220 -7.11 14.92 8.11
N ALA A 221 -7.62 13.75 8.52
CA ALA A 221 -8.74 13.66 9.46
C ALA A 221 -8.38 14.12 10.89
N ILE A 222 -7.10 14.11 11.27
CA ILE A 222 -6.61 14.51 12.59
C ILE A 222 -6.31 16.04 12.64
N SER A 223 -6.09 16.67 11.49
CA SER A 223 -5.81 18.11 11.36
C SER A 223 -6.93 18.86 10.61
N PRO A 224 -8.11 19.09 11.24
CA PRO A 224 -9.10 19.98 10.67
C PRO A 224 -8.68 21.44 10.96
N GLU A 225 -7.87 22.06 10.11
CA GLU A 225 -7.64 23.51 10.23
C GLU A 225 -8.92 24.28 9.82
N PRO A 226 -9.44 25.19 10.67
CA PRO A 226 -10.52 26.09 10.29
C PRO A 226 -9.97 27.21 9.40
N PHE A 227 -10.48 27.31 8.18
CA PHE A 227 -10.42 28.56 7.43
C PHE A 227 -11.38 29.55 8.09
N THR A 228 -10.89 30.34 9.05
CA THR A 228 -11.59 31.54 9.49
C THR A 228 -11.24 32.64 8.51
N THR A 229 -12.19 32.96 7.63
CA THR A 229 -12.18 34.18 6.83
C THR A 229 -11.93 35.37 7.75
N ILE A 230 -10.87 36.13 7.49
CA ILE A 230 -10.67 37.45 8.10
C ILE A 230 -11.87 38.30 7.68
N HIS A 231 -12.76 38.59 8.62
CA HIS A 231 -13.72 39.66 8.48
C HIS A 231 -13.10 40.92 9.06
N ASP A 232 -13.13 41.97 8.24
CA ASP A 232 -12.78 43.34 8.58
C ASP A 232 -13.50 43.77 9.88
N GLU A 233 -12.74 44.20 10.88
CA GLU A 233 -13.23 45.10 11.93
C GLU A 233 -12.56 46.46 11.79
N GLU A 234 -13.19 47.28 10.95
CA GLU A 234 -13.19 48.72 11.04
C GLU A 234 -14.13 49.14 12.19
N GLN A 235 -13.58 49.71 13.28
CA GLN A 235 -14.16 50.65 14.26
C GLN A 235 -13.43 50.51 15.60
N ALA A 236 -13.14 51.52 16.41
CA ALA A 236 -13.16 52.97 16.32
C ALA A 236 -12.43 53.44 17.59
N LEU A 237 -11.54 54.44 17.51
CA LEU A 237 -11.19 55.22 18.70
C LEU A 237 -10.78 56.63 18.30
N ALA A 238 -11.76 57.54 18.32
CA ALA A 238 -11.52 58.97 18.39
C ALA A 238 -11.38 59.37 19.87
N PRO A 239 -10.43 60.24 20.24
CA PRO A 239 -10.36 60.83 21.57
C PRO A 239 -11.08 62.19 21.60
N ASP A 240 -11.82 62.50 22.66
CA ASP A 240 -12.09 63.90 22.98
C ASP A 240 -12.14 64.24 24.49
N ALA A 241 -11.45 65.34 24.77
CA ALA A 241 -11.48 66.36 25.82
C ALA A 241 -11.88 66.09 27.30
N LYS A 242 -10.87 66.36 28.16
CA LYS A 242 -10.79 67.36 29.25
C LYS A 242 -11.71 67.33 30.50
N ALA A 243 -10.97 67.38 31.62
CA ALA A 243 -11.14 68.22 32.83
C ALA A 243 -11.87 67.63 34.06
N ARG A 244 -11.12 67.39 35.15
CA ARG A 244 -11.01 68.33 36.30
C ARG A 244 -10.08 67.80 37.39
N GLN A 245 -9.32 68.72 37.96
CA GLN A 245 -8.49 68.60 39.17
C GLN A 245 -9.32 68.26 40.42
N VAL A 246 -8.74 67.49 41.34
CA VAL A 246 -8.86 67.73 42.80
C VAL A 246 -7.53 67.32 43.47
N THR A 247 -6.96 68.23 44.25
CA THR A 247 -5.77 68.12 45.10
C THR A 247 -6.16 67.76 46.55
N LEU A 248 -5.27 67.04 47.27
CA LEU A 248 -5.00 66.97 48.73
C LEU A 248 -4.68 65.49 49.06
N ILE A 249 -3.53 65.09 49.63
CA ILE A 249 -2.59 65.68 50.61
C ILE A 249 -1.17 65.25 50.22
#